data_AF-A0A7J8D5S8-F1
#
_entry.id   AF-A0A7J8D5S8-F1
#
_cell.length_a   1.000
_cell.length_b   1.000
_cell.length_c   1.000
_cell.angle_alpha   90.00
_cell.angle_beta   90.00
_cell.angle_gamma   90.00
#
_symmetry.space_group_name_H-M   'P 1'
#
loop_
_entity.id
_entity.type
_entity.pdbx_description
1 polymer ?
#
loop_
_entity_poly.entity_id
_entity_poly.type
_entity_poly.pdbx_seq_one_letter_code
_entity_poly.pdbx_strand_id
1 'polypeptide(L)'
;MAGIMKDSGNESLVWLPRKAIYLRNDIRLLGQHMQVPIEVPEDFSVILEKGSLLAMRFLTAVNLEQPDMLERVSRELWMCNWSRMRNEDITKHESILAAAQKAGMSAEQARGLLEKTSTPQVKNQLRETTEAACKYGGFGLPITVVHLDGQTHMLFGSDRMELLAYLLGEKWMGPVPQLCVRL
;
A
#
# COMPACT_ATOMS: atom_id res chain seq x y z
N MET A 1 7.70 -2.77 -2.23
CA MET A 1 8.57 -3.07 -1.06
C MET A 1 9.86 -3.77 -1.46
N ALA A 2 9.83 -4.85 -2.26
CA ALA A 2 11.04 -5.63 -2.60
C ALA A 2 12.24 -4.79 -3.12
N GLY A 3 11.99 -3.80 -3.99
CA GLY A 3 13.05 -2.90 -4.47
C GLY A 3 13.69 -2.07 -3.35
N ILE A 4 12.87 -1.51 -2.45
CA ILE A 4 13.34 -0.71 -1.30
C ILE A 4 14.14 -1.56 -0.33
N MET A 5 13.64 -2.73 0.05
CA MET A 5 14.36 -3.61 0.99
C MET A 5 15.70 -4.08 0.44
N LYS A 6 15.76 -4.38 -0.86
CA LYS A 6 17.01 -4.74 -1.55
C LYS A 6 18.01 -3.60 -1.52
N ASP A 7 17.56 -2.38 -1.82
CA ASP A 7 18.40 -1.18 -1.85
C ASP A 7 18.93 -0.79 -0.47
N SER A 8 18.06 -0.81 0.55
CA SER A 8 18.43 -0.43 1.91
C SER A 8 19.16 -1.54 2.69
N GLY A 9 19.26 -2.75 2.15
CA GLY A 9 19.78 -3.94 2.85
C GLY A 9 18.91 -4.40 4.02
N ASN A 10 17.62 -4.04 4.05
CA ASN A 10 16.73 -4.36 5.15
C ASN A 10 16.15 -5.78 4.99
N GLU A 11 15.95 -6.48 6.11
CA GLU A 11 15.35 -7.81 6.15
C GLU A 11 13.91 -7.76 6.66
N SER A 12 13.11 -8.76 6.29
CA SER A 12 11.72 -8.82 6.73
C SER A 12 11.63 -9.08 8.22
N LEU A 13 10.81 -8.29 8.92
CA LEU A 13 10.59 -8.44 10.36
C LEU A 13 9.98 -9.80 10.73
N VAL A 14 9.32 -10.47 9.79
CA VAL A 14 8.63 -11.74 10.05
C VAL A 14 9.56 -12.94 10.13
N TRP A 15 10.83 -12.78 9.73
CA TRP A 15 11.84 -13.83 9.93
C TRP A 15 12.19 -14.06 11.39
N LEU A 16 11.94 -13.07 12.27
CA LEU A 16 12.10 -13.23 13.71
C LEU A 16 10.75 -13.61 14.35
N PRO A 17 10.57 -14.82 14.89
CA PRO A 17 9.26 -15.30 15.36
C PRO A 17 8.54 -14.39 16.35
N ARG A 18 9.29 -13.78 17.29
CA ARG A 18 8.73 -12.84 18.26
C ARG A 18 8.14 -11.58 17.60
N LYS A 19 8.81 -11.04 16.56
CA LYS A 19 8.31 -9.89 15.80
C LYS A 19 7.10 -10.28 14.94
N ALA A 20 7.09 -11.47 14.36
CA ALA A 20 5.94 -11.98 13.60
C ALA A 20 4.69 -12.11 14.47
N ILE A 21 4.82 -12.69 15.68
CA ILE A 21 3.71 -12.80 16.65
C ILE A 21 3.21 -11.42 17.08
N TYR A 22 4.14 -10.51 17.39
CA TYR A 22 3.79 -9.12 17.73
C TYR A 22 2.98 -8.46 16.62
N LEU A 23 3.50 -8.50 15.38
CA LEU A 23 2.87 -7.88 14.22
C LEU A 23 1.43 -8.39 13.99
N ARG A 24 1.20 -9.70 14.14
CA ARG A 24 -0.14 -10.28 13.99
C ARG A 24 -1.12 -9.73 15.03
N ASN A 25 -0.71 -9.67 16.29
CA ASN A 25 -1.54 -9.15 17.38
C ASN A 25 -1.81 -7.66 17.20
N ASP A 26 -0.78 -6.91 16.82
CA ASP A 26 -0.85 -5.48 16.60
C ASP A 26 -1.78 -5.12 15.44
N ILE A 27 -1.64 -5.77 14.28
CA ILE A 27 -2.52 -5.54 13.12
C ILE A 27 -4.00 -5.79 13.47
N ARG A 28 -4.29 -6.81 14.29
CA ARG A 28 -5.67 -7.08 14.74
C ARG A 28 -6.25 -5.92 15.54
N LEU A 29 -5.48 -5.37 16.47
CA LEU A 29 -5.90 -4.23 17.30
C LEU A 29 -5.98 -2.94 16.47
N LEU A 30 -5.00 -2.70 15.61
CA LEU A 30 -4.97 -1.55 14.70
C LEU A 30 -6.15 -1.57 13.72
N GLY A 31 -6.54 -2.74 13.20
CA GLY A 31 -7.73 -2.88 12.36
C GLY A 31 -9.01 -2.43 13.08
N GLN A 32 -9.14 -2.73 14.38
CA GLN A 32 -10.25 -2.26 15.20
C GLN A 32 -10.18 -0.75 15.44
N HIS A 33 -9.01 -0.24 15.83
CA HIS A 33 -8.80 1.18 16.14
C HIS A 33 -8.99 2.09 14.91
N MET A 34 -8.46 1.69 13.75
CA MET A 34 -8.55 2.45 12.50
C MET A 34 -9.82 2.13 11.69
N GLN A 35 -10.64 1.18 12.15
CA GLN A 35 -11.85 0.71 11.45
C GLN A 35 -11.58 0.21 10.01
N VAL A 36 -10.42 -0.44 9.83
CA VAL A 36 -10.04 -1.08 8.57
C VAL A 36 -10.25 -2.59 8.71
N PRO A 37 -10.99 -3.25 7.78
CA PRO A 37 -11.31 -4.67 7.88
C PRO A 37 -10.13 -5.56 7.44
N ILE A 38 -8.98 -5.36 8.08
CA ILE A 38 -7.74 -6.10 7.83
C ILE A 38 -7.74 -7.45 8.56
N GLU A 39 -7.31 -8.48 7.86
CA GLU A 39 -6.95 -9.78 8.41
C GLU A 39 -5.64 -10.23 7.82
N VAL A 40 -4.83 -10.81 8.69
CA VAL A 40 -3.53 -11.34 8.32
C VAL A 40 -3.70 -12.86 8.24
N PRO A 41 -3.33 -13.50 7.12
CA PRO A 41 -3.32 -14.96 7.05
C PRO A 41 -2.49 -15.56 8.19
N GLU A 42 -2.84 -16.77 8.64
CA GLU A 42 -2.06 -17.47 9.66
C GLU A 42 -0.59 -17.58 9.26
N ASP A 43 -0.34 -17.87 7.99
CA ASP A 43 0.99 -17.87 7.40
C ASP A 43 1.27 -16.56 6.63
N PHE A 44 2.05 -15.67 7.26
CA PHE A 44 2.47 -14.40 6.67
C PHE A 44 3.44 -14.60 5.49
N SER A 45 4.13 -15.74 5.41
CA SER A 45 5.15 -15.99 4.39
C SER A 45 4.54 -16.12 2.99
N VAL A 46 3.33 -16.66 2.88
CA VAL A 46 2.61 -16.82 1.61
C VAL A 46 2.45 -15.49 0.87
N ILE A 47 2.22 -14.39 1.59
CA ILE A 47 2.09 -13.06 0.97
C ILE A 47 3.44 -12.55 0.47
N LEU A 48 4.51 -12.81 1.22
CA LEU A 48 5.87 -12.41 0.84
C LEU A 48 6.38 -13.21 -0.36
N GLU A 49 6.09 -14.51 -0.40
CA GLU A 49 6.52 -15.43 -1.47
C GLU A 49 5.82 -15.14 -2.79
N LYS A 50 4.50 -14.96 -2.77
CA LYS A 50 3.72 -14.64 -3.99
C LYS A 50 4.09 -13.27 -4.56
N GLY A 51 4.37 -12.32 -3.68
CA GLY A 51 4.69 -10.95 -4.04
C GLY A 51 3.51 -10.20 -4.70
N SER A 52 3.78 -9.01 -5.22
CA SER A 52 2.75 -8.09 -5.72
C SER A 52 3.14 -7.40 -7.02
N LEU A 53 4.12 -7.93 -7.77
CA LEU A 53 4.70 -7.24 -8.92
C LEU A 53 3.65 -6.89 -10.00
N LEU A 54 2.78 -7.83 -10.36
CA LEU A 54 1.72 -7.59 -11.35
C LEU A 54 0.74 -6.52 -10.85
N ALA A 55 0.27 -6.62 -9.61
CA ALA A 55 -0.62 -5.65 -8.99
C ALA A 55 -0.01 -4.24 -8.93
N MET A 56 1.27 -4.11 -8.55
CA MET A 56 1.94 -2.81 -8.50
C MET A 56 2.17 -2.20 -9.89
N ARG A 57 2.45 -3.02 -10.91
CA ARG A 57 2.50 -2.55 -12.31
C ARG A 57 1.13 -2.12 -12.80
N PHE A 58 0.08 -2.84 -12.43
CA PHE A 58 -1.30 -2.46 -12.75
C PHE A 58 -1.66 -1.11 -12.12
N LEU A 59 -1.37 -0.91 -10.83
CA LEU A 59 -1.57 0.39 -10.17
C LEU A 59 -0.74 1.51 -10.80
N THR A 60 0.46 1.19 -11.30
CA THR A 60 1.28 2.15 -12.05
C THR A 60 0.61 2.55 -13.37
N ALA A 61 0.05 1.59 -14.12
CA ALA A 61 -0.71 1.87 -15.33
C ALA A 61 -1.98 2.69 -15.03
N VAL A 62 -2.69 2.37 -13.94
CA VAL A 62 -3.83 3.16 -13.45
C VAL A 62 -3.40 4.60 -13.14
N ASN A 63 -2.30 4.81 -12.42
CA ASN A 63 -1.83 6.15 -12.11
C ASN A 63 -1.45 6.97 -13.36
N LEU A 64 -0.91 6.32 -14.39
CA LEU A 64 -0.50 6.99 -15.63
C LEU A 64 -1.69 7.46 -16.49
N GLU A 65 -2.81 6.75 -16.47
CA GLU A 65 -3.91 6.99 -17.42
C GLU A 65 -5.27 7.29 -16.79
N GLN A 66 -5.49 6.84 -15.55
CA GLN A 66 -6.73 6.97 -14.80
C GLN A 66 -6.42 7.28 -13.32
N PRO A 67 -5.69 8.37 -13.02
CA PRO A 67 -5.22 8.68 -11.66
C PRO A 67 -6.36 8.81 -10.65
N ASP A 68 -7.53 9.29 -11.07
CA ASP A 68 -8.73 9.39 -10.22
C ASP A 68 -9.23 8.03 -9.71
N MET A 69 -8.87 6.94 -10.39
CA MET A 69 -9.22 5.57 -9.99
C MET A 69 -8.18 4.93 -9.07
N LEU A 70 -6.99 5.54 -8.91
CA LEU A 70 -5.87 4.93 -8.19
C LEU A 70 -6.23 4.56 -6.76
N GLU A 71 -6.90 5.47 -6.04
CA GLU A 71 -7.29 5.24 -4.65
C GLU A 71 -8.26 4.04 -4.54
N ARG A 72 -9.31 4.03 -5.36
CA ARG A 72 -10.36 3.00 -5.34
C ARG A 72 -9.81 1.63 -5.74
N VAL A 73 -8.98 1.57 -6.78
CA VAL A 73 -8.35 0.33 -7.24
C VAL A 73 -7.33 -0.19 -6.23
N SER A 74 -6.51 0.69 -5.64
CA SER A 74 -5.55 0.32 -4.59
C SER A 74 -6.28 -0.29 -3.39
N ARG A 75 -7.39 0.32 -2.97
CA ARG A 75 -8.26 -0.20 -1.91
C ARG A 75 -8.80 -1.58 -2.25
N GLU A 76 -9.34 -1.80 -3.45
CA GLU A 76 -9.88 -3.10 -3.83
C GLU A 76 -8.82 -4.20 -3.91
N LEU A 77 -7.62 -3.90 -4.41
CA LEU A 77 -6.50 -4.84 -4.39
C LEU A 77 -6.03 -5.15 -2.97
N TRP A 78 -6.02 -4.15 -2.08
CA TRP A 78 -5.75 -4.37 -0.67
C TRP A 78 -6.80 -5.29 -0.04
N MET A 79 -8.09 -5.07 -0.36
CA MET A 79 -9.19 -5.89 0.12
C MET A 79 -9.12 -7.33 -0.38
N CYS A 80 -8.65 -7.58 -1.62
CA CYS A 80 -8.39 -8.93 -2.12
C CYS A 80 -7.38 -9.67 -1.22
N ASN A 81 -6.25 -9.04 -0.92
CA ASN A 81 -5.12 -9.71 -0.29
C ASN A 81 -5.16 -9.71 1.25
N TRP A 82 -5.80 -8.71 1.85
CA TRP A 82 -5.69 -8.43 3.28
C TRP A 82 -7.02 -8.30 4.01
N SER A 83 -8.16 -8.64 3.38
CA SER A 83 -9.46 -8.61 4.06
C SER A 83 -10.01 -9.99 4.36
N ARG A 84 -10.69 -10.08 5.52
CA ARG A 84 -11.43 -11.25 6.03
C ARG A 84 -12.25 -11.99 4.97
N MET A 85 -12.81 -11.24 4.02
CA MET A 85 -13.89 -11.70 3.16
C MET A 85 -13.43 -12.20 1.78
N ARG A 86 -12.17 -11.99 1.39
CA ARG A 86 -11.73 -12.26 0.01
C ARG A 86 -10.57 -13.24 -0.07
N ASN A 87 -9.46 -12.97 0.63
CA ASN A 87 -8.22 -13.78 0.57
C ASN A 87 -7.89 -14.27 -0.86
N GLU A 88 -8.04 -13.37 -1.83
CA GLU A 88 -7.88 -13.63 -3.26
C GLU A 88 -6.43 -13.37 -3.68
N ASP A 89 -5.96 -14.14 -4.66
CA ASP A 89 -4.58 -14.07 -5.13
C ASP A 89 -4.35 -12.91 -6.12
N ILE A 90 -3.76 -11.81 -5.62
CA ILE A 90 -3.46 -10.62 -6.43
C ILE A 90 -2.31 -10.80 -7.45
N THR A 91 -1.73 -12.01 -7.56
CA THR A 91 -0.77 -12.33 -8.63
C THR A 91 -1.46 -12.74 -9.93
N LYS A 92 -2.78 -13.01 -9.88
CA LYS A 92 -3.57 -13.45 -11.03
C LYS A 92 -4.24 -12.30 -11.76
N HIS A 93 -4.30 -12.42 -13.08
CA HIS A 93 -4.94 -11.44 -13.96
C HIS A 93 -6.43 -11.29 -13.63
N GLU A 94 -7.13 -12.41 -13.40
CA GLU A 94 -8.55 -12.47 -13.05
C GLU A 94 -8.88 -11.68 -11.77
N SER A 95 -8.08 -11.86 -10.71
CA SER A 95 -8.27 -11.15 -9.43
C SER A 95 -8.04 -9.65 -9.57
N ILE A 96 -7.03 -9.23 -10.35
CA ILE A 96 -6.78 -7.81 -10.61
C ILE A 96 -7.93 -7.16 -11.39
N LEU A 97 -8.44 -7.83 -12.43
CA LEU A 97 -9.57 -7.34 -13.21
C LEU A 97 -10.84 -7.24 -12.36
N ALA A 98 -11.11 -8.25 -11.53
CA ALA A 98 -12.24 -8.24 -10.61
C ALA A 98 -12.15 -7.08 -9.60
N ALA A 99 -10.96 -6.83 -9.03
CA ALA A 99 -10.72 -5.70 -8.15
C ALA A 99 -10.93 -4.35 -8.86
N ALA A 100 -10.42 -4.19 -10.08
CA ALA A 100 -10.60 -2.98 -10.86
C ALA A 100 -12.06 -2.70 -11.21
N GLN A 101 -12.82 -3.73 -11.60
CA GLN A 101 -14.25 -3.59 -11.90
C GLN A 101 -15.06 -3.26 -10.65
N LYS A 102 -14.75 -3.88 -9.52
CA LYS A 102 -15.38 -3.56 -8.23
C LYS A 102 -15.05 -2.13 -7.77
N ALA A 103 -13.87 -1.64 -8.11
CA ALA A 103 -13.48 -0.25 -7.92
C ALA A 103 -14.23 0.72 -8.85
N GLY A 104 -15.00 0.23 -9.84
CA GLY A 104 -15.83 1.02 -10.73
C GLY A 104 -15.29 1.19 -12.15
N MET A 105 -14.20 0.52 -12.52
CA MET A 105 -13.71 0.55 -13.91
C MET A 105 -14.57 -0.30 -14.83
N SER A 106 -14.71 0.10 -16.10
CA SER A 106 -15.28 -0.81 -17.10
C SER A 106 -14.35 -2.00 -17.34
N ALA A 107 -14.92 -3.14 -17.74
CA ALA A 107 -14.13 -4.33 -18.07
C ALA A 107 -13.12 -4.08 -19.20
N GLU A 108 -13.46 -3.21 -20.15
CA GLU A 108 -12.59 -2.81 -21.25
C GLU A 108 -11.41 -1.95 -20.75
N GLN A 109 -11.67 -0.93 -19.94
CA GLN A 109 -10.62 -0.10 -19.34
C GLN A 109 -9.66 -0.94 -18.49
N ALA A 110 -10.20 -1.82 -17.64
CA ALA A 110 -9.38 -2.68 -16.79
C ALA A 110 -8.49 -3.62 -17.62
N ARG A 111 -9.01 -4.23 -18.70
CA ARG A 111 -8.21 -5.08 -19.59
C ARG A 111 -7.14 -4.30 -20.33
N GLY A 112 -7.47 -3.13 -20.87
CA GLY A 112 -6.52 -2.27 -21.57
C GLY A 112 -5.35 -1.84 -20.68
N LEU A 113 -5.60 -1.52 -19.41
CA LEU A 113 -4.52 -1.22 -18.46
C LEU A 113 -3.71 -2.46 -18.06
N LEU A 114 -4.34 -3.63 -17.97
CA LEU A 114 -3.66 -4.87 -17.62
C LEU A 114 -2.65 -5.28 -18.69
N GLU A 115 -2.99 -5.13 -19.97
CA GLU A 115 -2.08 -5.40 -21.10
C GLU A 115 -0.83 -4.51 -21.04
N LYS A 116 -0.99 -3.27 -20.56
CA LYS A 116 0.10 -2.29 -20.44
C LYS A 116 1.09 -2.59 -19.31
N THR A 117 0.76 -3.49 -18.37
CA THR A 117 1.64 -3.84 -17.24
C THR A 117 3.00 -4.37 -17.68
N SER A 118 3.10 -4.93 -18.89
CA SER A 118 4.34 -5.47 -19.45
C SER A 118 5.17 -4.44 -20.22
N THR A 119 4.62 -3.25 -20.50
CA THR A 119 5.27 -2.20 -21.31
C THR A 119 6.50 -1.62 -20.62
N PRO A 120 7.50 -1.13 -21.39
CA PRO A 120 8.65 -0.44 -20.83
C PRO A 120 8.26 0.79 -20.00
N GLN A 121 7.27 1.55 -20.43
CA GLN A 121 6.79 2.75 -19.73
C GLN A 121 6.32 2.42 -18.30
N VAL A 122 5.44 1.42 -18.14
CA VAL A 122 4.93 1.03 -16.82
C VAL A 122 6.03 0.44 -15.93
N LYS A 123 6.91 -0.38 -16.51
CA LYS A 123 8.05 -0.97 -15.78
C LYS A 123 9.01 0.10 -15.27
N ASN A 124 9.34 1.07 -16.11
CA ASN A 124 10.24 2.17 -15.78
C ASN A 124 9.61 3.09 -14.75
N GLN A 125 8.34 3.45 -14.91
CA GLN A 125 7.64 4.30 -13.95
C GLN A 125 7.60 3.67 -12.55
N LEU A 126 7.27 2.37 -12.44
CA LEU A 126 7.27 1.68 -11.14
C LEU A 126 8.67 1.68 -10.51
N ARG A 127 9.70 1.46 -11.32
CA ARG A 127 11.10 1.47 -10.88
C ARG A 127 11.48 2.87 -10.38
N GLU A 128 11.24 3.91 -11.16
CA GLU A 128 11.56 5.30 -10.83
C GLU A 128 10.84 5.77 -9.55
N THR A 129 9.55 5.45 -9.40
CA THR A 129 8.81 5.74 -8.16
C THR A 129 9.42 5.01 -6.95
N THR A 130 9.88 3.78 -7.14
CA THR A 130 10.54 3.00 -6.08
C THR A 130 11.93 3.56 -5.74
N GLU A 131 12.72 3.94 -6.75
CA GLU A 131 14.02 4.59 -6.59
C GLU A 131 13.89 5.97 -5.92
N ALA A 132 12.82 6.71 -6.18
CA ALA A 132 12.54 7.96 -5.48
C ALA A 132 12.33 7.73 -3.97
N ALA A 133 11.58 6.68 -3.59
CA ALA A 133 11.43 6.31 -2.18
C ALA A 133 12.78 5.97 -1.52
N CYS A 134 13.67 5.26 -2.23
CA CYS A 134 15.04 5.00 -1.79
C CYS A 134 15.84 6.29 -1.59
N LYS A 135 15.77 7.23 -2.55
CA LYS A 135 16.46 8.53 -2.46
C LYS A 135 16.00 9.38 -1.27
N TYR A 136 14.75 9.23 -0.83
CA TYR A 136 14.25 9.84 0.40
C TYR A 136 14.70 9.12 1.69
N GLY A 137 15.51 8.06 1.59
CA GLY A 137 15.98 7.28 2.73
C GLY A 137 15.00 6.18 3.18
N GLY A 138 14.07 5.78 2.32
CA GLY A 138 13.13 4.70 2.63
C GLY A 138 13.86 3.37 2.84
N PHE A 139 13.59 2.71 3.96
CA PHE A 139 14.11 1.37 4.30
C PHE A 139 13.00 0.31 4.42
N GLY A 140 11.76 0.71 4.18
CA GLY A 140 10.55 -0.10 4.29
C GLY A 140 9.34 0.70 3.78
N LEU A 141 8.14 0.17 3.98
CA LEU A 141 6.89 0.87 3.67
C LEU A 141 5.86 0.69 4.81
N PRO A 142 4.90 1.63 4.96
CA PRO A 142 4.77 2.87 4.18
C PRO A 142 5.80 3.93 4.58
N ILE A 143 6.11 4.83 3.64
CA ILE A 143 6.74 6.12 3.93
C ILE A 143 5.83 7.23 3.45
N THR A 144 5.81 8.34 4.18
CA THR A 144 5.18 9.60 3.78
C THR A 144 6.27 10.65 3.69
N VAL A 145 6.38 11.32 2.55
CA VAL A 145 7.34 12.41 2.34
C VAL A 145 6.57 13.72 2.27
N VAL A 146 6.99 14.69 3.07
CA VAL A 146 6.34 15.99 3.20
C VAL A 146 7.35 17.07 2.86
N HIS A 147 6.95 18.01 2.01
CA HIS A 147 7.76 19.17 1.64
C HIS A 147 7.11 20.43 2.23
N LEU A 148 7.78 21.08 3.19
CA LEU A 148 7.26 22.24 3.93
C LEU A 148 8.36 23.27 4.10
N ASP A 149 8.08 24.52 3.74
CA ASP A 149 8.99 25.66 3.94
C ASP A 149 10.43 25.41 3.45
N GLY A 150 10.57 24.73 2.32
CA GLY A 150 11.87 24.37 1.72
C GLY A 150 12.58 23.19 2.40
N GLN A 151 11.99 22.61 3.44
CA GLN A 151 12.45 21.39 4.09
C GLN A 151 11.71 20.16 3.56
N THR A 152 12.36 19.00 3.69
CA THR A 152 11.77 17.70 3.35
C THR A 152 11.86 16.78 4.56
N HIS A 153 10.72 16.24 4.97
CA HIS A 153 10.60 15.30 6.08
C HIS A 153 10.10 13.96 5.55
N MET A 154 10.80 12.88 5.87
CA MET A 154 10.37 11.51 5.57
C MET A 154 9.93 10.82 6.87
N LEU A 155 8.70 10.33 6.89
CA LEU A 155 8.08 9.64 8.02
C LEU A 155 7.82 8.19 7.62
N PHE A 156 8.37 7.25 8.38
CA PHE A 156 8.15 5.82 8.19
C PHE A 156 7.06 5.29 9.12
N GLY A 157 6.14 4.46 8.59
CA GLY A 157 5.07 3.80 9.34
C GLY A 157 3.71 4.48 9.23
N SER A 158 2.66 3.77 9.63
CA SER A 158 1.29 4.29 9.71
C SER A 158 1.01 5.04 11.02
N ASP A 159 1.94 4.99 11.97
CA ASP A 159 1.88 5.49 13.34
C ASP A 159 2.59 6.85 13.51
N ARG A 160 2.77 7.60 12.41
CA ARG A 160 3.39 8.94 12.38
C ARG A 160 2.44 10.05 11.91
N MET A 161 1.15 9.74 11.75
CA MET A 161 0.16 10.71 11.23
C MET A 161 -0.11 11.87 12.21
N GLU A 162 0.04 11.65 13.51
CA GLU A 162 -0.02 12.73 14.50
C GLU A 162 1.19 13.68 14.39
N LEU A 163 2.39 13.11 14.19
CA LEU A 163 3.59 13.90 13.93
C LEU A 163 3.50 14.65 12.59
N LEU A 164 2.90 14.03 11.57
CA LEU A 164 2.58 14.68 10.31
C LEU A 164 1.66 15.89 10.53
N ALA A 165 0.59 15.74 11.31
CA ALA A 165 -0.32 16.83 11.63
C ALA A 165 0.42 17.98 12.33
N TYR A 166 1.29 17.67 13.30
CA TYR A 166 2.15 18.66 13.94
C TYR A 166 3.03 19.42 12.94
N LEU A 167 3.71 18.72 12.01
CA LEU A 167 4.54 19.36 10.99
C LEU A 167 3.73 20.28 10.08
N LEU A 168 2.50 19.88 9.72
CA LEU A 168 1.61 20.66 8.87
C LEU A 168 0.90 21.81 9.60
N GLY A 169 1.04 21.92 10.93
CA GLY A 169 0.24 22.85 11.73
C GLY A 169 -1.25 22.48 11.81
N GLU A 170 -1.59 21.24 11.52
CA GLU A 170 -2.95 20.72 11.47
C GLU A 170 -3.36 20.05 12.78
N LYS A 171 -4.67 20.06 13.07
CA LYS A 171 -5.21 19.36 14.24
C LYS A 171 -5.34 17.87 13.95
N TRP A 172 -4.62 17.03 14.69
CA TRP A 172 -4.84 15.59 14.66
C TRP A 172 -6.17 15.24 15.35
N MET A 173 -7.05 14.56 14.62
CA MET A 173 -8.38 14.13 15.10
C MET A 173 -8.48 12.61 15.19
N GLY A 174 -7.37 11.94 15.48
CA GLY A 174 -7.31 10.47 15.49
C GLY A 174 -7.40 9.85 14.10
N PRO A 175 -7.32 8.50 14.01
CA PRO A 175 -7.31 7.78 12.74
C PRO A 175 -8.67 7.77 12.02
N VAL A 176 -9.76 8.10 12.73
CA VAL A 176 -11.12 8.17 12.18
C VAL A 176 -11.72 9.55 12.48
N PRO A 177 -11.28 10.60 11.78
CA PRO A 177 -11.57 12.00 12.13
C PRO A 177 -13.07 12.33 12.14
N GLN A 178 -13.87 11.65 11.31
CA GLN A 178 -15.33 11.85 11.23
C GLN A 178 -16.06 11.55 12.54
N LEU A 179 -15.48 10.70 13.41
CA LEU A 179 -16.07 10.34 14.70
C LEU A 179 -15.65 11.28 15.82
N CYS A 180 -14.55 12.02 15.64
CA CYS A 180 -14.03 12.98 16.63
C CYS A 180 -14.77 14.32 16.64
N VAL A 181 -15.72 14.53 15.74
CA VAL A 181 -16.62 15.71 15.72
C VAL A 181 -17.83 15.52 16.67
N ARG A 182 -17.94 14.38 17.37
CA ARG A 182 -19.10 14.03 18.23
C ARG A 182 -18.81 14.04 19.74
N LEU A 183 -17.73 14.67 20.19
CA LEU A 183 -17.42 14.91 21.61
C LEU A 183 -17.16 16.40 21.82
#